data_AF-A0A2U3CFB8-F1
#
_entry.id   AF-A0A2U3CFB8-F1
#
_cell.length_a   1.000
_cell.length_b   1.000
_cell.length_c   1.000
_cell.angle_alpha   90.00
_cell.angle_beta   90.00
_cell.angle_gamma   90.00
#
_symmetry.space_group_name_H-M   'P 1'
#
loop_
_entity.id
_entity.type
_entity.pdbx_description
1 polymer ?
#
loop_
_entity_poly.entity_id
_entity_poly.type
_entity_poly.pdbx_seq_one_letter_code
_entity_poly.pdbx_strand_id
1 'polypeptide(L)'
;MLFENLSNLKTKGGVEVSFDKWELYGGRRLTKYINKIRSVDKVIIICDPNLMNKLTQTEKAAIQFENMLIEDKMFDDRPKFENVIPVLREGTPETAIPEFLRDNVVYIDFRDPNEYEKKLKDLTNSIWNQPLRPPPPLGPKPEFIQI
;
A
#
# COMPACT_ATOMS: atom_id res chain seq x y z
N MET A 1 -17.64 -1.94 6.18
CA MET A 1 -16.19 -2.10 6.39
C MET A 1 -15.34 -1.36 5.36
N LEU A 2 -15.02 -1.87 4.14
CA LEU A 2 -14.04 -1.17 3.27
C LEU A 2 -14.40 0.31 2.99
N PHE A 3 -15.67 0.61 2.69
CA PHE A 3 -16.14 1.99 2.49
C PHE A 3 -16.04 2.86 3.77
N GLU A 4 -16.28 2.28 4.95
CA GLU A 4 -16.10 2.97 6.23
C GLU A 4 -14.63 3.28 6.50
N ASN A 5 -13.71 2.40 6.09
CA ASN A 5 -12.27 2.64 6.18
C ASN A 5 -11.89 3.89 5.37
N LEU A 6 -12.39 4.01 4.14
CA LEU A 6 -12.11 5.16 3.28
C LEU A 6 -12.68 6.47 3.86
N SER A 7 -13.89 6.41 4.41
CA SER A 7 -14.52 7.56 5.09
C SER A 7 -13.73 7.98 6.34
N ASN A 8 -13.22 7.02 7.12
CA ASN A 8 -12.39 7.31 8.29
C ASN A 8 -11.01 7.88 7.90
N LEU A 9 -10.37 7.36 6.84
CA LEU A 9 -9.10 7.92 6.34
C LEU A 9 -9.27 9.39 5.93
N LYS A 10 -10.41 9.74 5.30
CA LYS A 10 -10.72 11.11 4.93
C LYS A 10 -11.02 12.00 6.14
N THR A 11 -11.99 11.60 6.96
CA THR A 11 -12.53 12.47 8.02
C THR A 11 -11.65 12.54 9.25
N LYS A 12 -10.94 11.45 9.60
CA LYS A 12 -10.07 11.37 10.79
C LYS A 12 -8.58 11.37 10.44
N GLY A 13 -8.22 10.82 9.28
CA GLY A 13 -6.83 10.70 8.84
C GLY A 13 -6.30 11.89 8.05
N GLY A 14 -7.16 12.81 7.61
CA GLY A 14 -6.76 13.95 6.77
C GLY A 14 -6.26 13.55 5.38
N VAL A 15 -6.65 12.37 4.89
CA VAL A 15 -6.17 11.81 3.61
C VAL A 15 -7.22 12.00 2.52
N GLU A 16 -6.85 12.56 1.38
CA GLU A 16 -7.71 12.53 0.20
C GLU A 16 -7.66 11.13 -0.45
N VAL A 17 -8.83 10.54 -0.65
CA VAL A 17 -8.96 9.15 -1.13
C VAL A 17 -9.54 9.14 -2.54
N SER A 18 -8.80 8.52 -3.46
CA SER A 18 -9.28 8.10 -4.78
C SER A 18 -9.61 6.61 -4.74
N PHE A 19 -10.80 6.22 -5.19
CA PHE A 19 -11.25 4.81 -5.15
C PHE A 19 -11.79 4.35 -6.50
N ASP A 20 -11.29 3.21 -6.98
CA ASP A 20 -11.61 2.64 -8.28
C ASP A 20 -13.12 2.41 -8.47
N LYS A 21 -13.82 1.89 -7.46
CA LYS A 21 -15.27 1.61 -7.59
C LYS A 21 -16.14 2.87 -7.65
N TRP A 22 -15.64 4.02 -7.19
CA TRP A 22 -16.34 5.30 -7.36
C TRP A 22 -16.03 5.92 -8.72
N GLU A 23 -14.85 5.61 -9.24
CA GLU A 23 -14.28 6.33 -10.36
C GLU A 23 -14.42 5.59 -11.68
N LEU A 24 -14.37 4.26 -11.69
CA LEU A 24 -14.49 3.43 -12.87
C LEU A 24 -15.95 3.04 -13.09
N TYR A 25 -16.58 3.69 -14.07
CA TYR A 25 -17.91 3.36 -14.58
C TYR A 25 -17.92 3.42 -16.11
N GLY A 26 -18.97 2.87 -16.72
CA GLY A 26 -19.10 2.77 -18.18
C GLY A 26 -18.86 4.10 -18.90
N GLY A 27 -17.93 4.11 -19.86
CA GLY A 27 -17.56 5.30 -20.64
C GLY A 27 -16.31 6.04 -20.15
N ARG A 28 -15.78 5.75 -18.95
CA ARG A 28 -14.53 6.36 -18.48
C ARG A 28 -13.30 5.62 -19.04
N ARG A 29 -12.27 6.36 -19.45
CA ARG A 29 -11.01 5.79 -19.97
C ARG A 29 -10.16 5.24 -18.83
N LEU A 30 -9.86 3.95 -18.85
CA LEU A 30 -8.97 3.28 -17.90
C LEU A 30 -7.60 3.98 -17.79
N THR A 31 -7.08 4.48 -18.90
CA THR A 31 -5.82 5.25 -18.96
C THR A 31 -5.82 6.48 -18.06
N LYS A 32 -6.97 7.18 -17.91
CA LYS A 32 -7.05 8.34 -16.99
C LYS A 32 -6.90 7.92 -15.54
N TYR A 33 -7.42 6.75 -15.17
CA TYR A 33 -7.30 6.23 -13.82
C TYR A 33 -5.87 5.76 -13.54
N ILE A 34 -5.24 5.07 -14.50
CA ILE A 34 -3.83 4.68 -14.40
C ILE A 34 -2.92 5.90 -14.23
N ASN A 35 -3.12 6.97 -15.00
CA ASN A 35 -2.37 8.22 -14.83
C ASN A 35 -2.58 8.86 -13.46
N LYS A 36 -3.74 8.66 -12.83
CA LYS A 36 -4.01 9.13 -11.47
C LYS A 36 -3.25 8.32 -10.42
N ILE A 37 -3.14 7.00 -10.59
CA ILE A 37 -2.32 6.14 -9.70
C ILE A 37 -0.86 6.64 -9.67
N ARG A 38 -0.39 7.16 -10.79
CA ARG A 38 0.97 7.68 -10.94
C ARG A 38 1.19 9.03 -10.25
N SER A 39 0.12 9.80 -10.01
CA SER A 39 0.20 11.13 -9.39
C SER A 39 -0.09 11.13 -7.88
N VAL A 40 -0.40 10.00 -7.27
CA VAL A 40 -0.71 9.93 -5.83
C VAL A 40 0.53 9.65 -4.97
N ASP A 41 0.51 10.16 -3.74
CA ASP A 41 1.59 9.94 -2.77
C ASP A 41 1.71 8.48 -2.32
N LYS A 42 0.55 7.83 -2.16
CA LYS A 42 0.42 6.47 -1.65
C LYS A 42 -0.63 5.69 -2.44
N VAL A 43 -0.34 4.43 -2.71
CA VAL A 43 -1.24 3.46 -3.36
C VAL A 43 -1.53 2.34 -2.38
N ILE A 44 -2.79 2.21 -1.96
CA ILE A 44 -3.24 1.12 -1.09
C ILE A 44 -3.78 0.00 -1.96
N ILE A 45 -3.24 -1.20 -1.80
CA ILE A 45 -3.69 -2.39 -2.53
C ILE A 45 -4.44 -3.30 -1.58
N ILE A 46 -5.72 -3.55 -1.85
CA ILE A 46 -6.51 -4.50 -1.08
C ILE A 46 -6.21 -5.91 -1.59
N CYS A 47 -5.51 -6.68 -0.77
CA CYS A 47 -5.08 -8.04 -1.06
C CYS A 47 -6.11 -9.05 -0.52
N ASP A 48 -6.66 -9.83 -1.44
CA ASP A 48 -7.57 -10.95 -1.19
C ASP A 48 -7.33 -12.06 -2.24
N PRO A 49 -7.88 -13.27 -2.06
CA PRO A 49 -7.73 -14.33 -3.06
C PRO A 49 -8.28 -13.99 -4.44
N ASN A 50 -9.25 -13.08 -4.54
CA ASN A 50 -9.82 -12.67 -5.84
C ASN A 50 -8.84 -11.80 -6.63
N LEU A 51 -8.05 -10.94 -5.96
CA LEU A 51 -6.95 -10.22 -6.59
C LEU A 51 -5.95 -11.21 -7.18
N MET A 52 -5.50 -12.18 -6.39
CA MET A 52 -4.53 -13.18 -6.85
C MET A 52 -5.07 -13.99 -8.01
N ASN A 53 -6.31 -14.48 -7.93
CA ASN A 53 -6.96 -15.20 -9.01
C ASN A 53 -7.02 -14.42 -10.32
N LYS A 54 -7.12 -13.08 -10.28
CA LYS A 54 -7.06 -12.24 -11.50
C LYS A 54 -5.65 -12.14 -12.06
N LEU A 55 -4.65 -11.99 -11.19
CA LEU A 55 -3.26 -11.81 -11.58
C LEU A 55 -2.62 -13.10 -12.09
N THR A 56 -3.04 -14.26 -11.58
CA THR A 56 -2.54 -15.57 -11.98
C THR A 56 -3.18 -16.13 -13.26
N GLN A 57 -4.19 -15.46 -13.84
CA GLN A 57 -4.79 -15.88 -15.11
C GLN A 57 -3.78 -15.93 -16.25
N THR A 58 -2.85 -14.97 -16.29
CA THR A 58 -1.76 -14.92 -17.28
C THR A 58 -0.55 -14.21 -16.67
N GLU A 59 0.65 -14.59 -17.06
CA GLU A 59 1.88 -13.85 -16.70
C GLU A 59 1.79 -12.38 -17.10
N LYS A 60 1.17 -12.11 -18.26
CA LYS A 60 0.94 -10.76 -18.77
C LYS A 60 0.07 -9.91 -17.83
N ALA A 61 -0.86 -10.50 -17.08
CA ALA A 61 -1.69 -9.78 -16.12
C ALA A 61 -0.86 -9.34 -14.90
N ALA A 62 -0.04 -10.24 -14.36
CA ALA A 62 0.86 -9.95 -13.25
C ALA A 62 1.88 -8.85 -13.62
N ILE A 63 2.53 -8.97 -14.79
CA ILE A 63 3.51 -7.97 -15.27
C ILE A 63 2.86 -6.60 -15.46
N GLN A 64 1.67 -6.52 -16.06
CA GLN A 64 0.97 -5.25 -16.25
C GLN A 64 0.59 -4.61 -14.91
N PHE A 65 0.20 -5.42 -13.93
CA PHE A 65 -0.13 -4.92 -12.60
C PHE A 65 1.10 -4.37 -11.89
N GLU A 66 2.23 -5.08 -11.94
CA GLU A 66 3.50 -4.62 -11.40
C GLU A 66 3.94 -3.30 -12.07
N ASN A 67 3.92 -3.23 -13.40
CA ASN A 67 4.27 -2.00 -14.13
C ASN A 67 3.34 -0.84 -13.77
N MET A 68 2.03 -1.08 -13.59
CA MET A 68 1.10 -0.03 -13.17
C MET A 68 1.49 0.61 -11.82
N LEU A 69 2.14 -0.15 -10.94
CA LEU A 69 2.58 0.32 -9.62
C LEU A 69 3.98 0.98 -9.65
N ILE A 70 4.89 0.47 -10.49
CA ILE A 70 6.32 0.83 -10.49
C ILE A 70 6.68 1.90 -11.54
N GLU A 71 6.04 1.89 -12.70
CA GLU A 71 6.61 2.42 -13.95
C GLU A 71 6.71 3.95 -14.02
N ASP A 72 6.18 4.70 -13.05
CA ASP A 72 6.22 6.18 -13.05
C ASP A 72 7.01 6.79 -11.90
N LYS A 73 8.06 6.09 -11.46
CA LYS A 73 9.10 6.63 -10.57
C LYS A 73 10.51 6.57 -11.17
N MET A 74 10.65 6.32 -12.47
CA MET A 74 11.98 6.26 -13.12
C MET A 74 12.75 7.60 -13.07
N PHE A 75 12.09 8.72 -12.80
CA PHE A 75 12.70 10.04 -12.60
C PHE A 75 12.88 10.43 -11.13
N ASP A 76 12.61 9.51 -10.20
CA ASP A 76 12.59 9.77 -8.78
C ASP A 76 13.53 8.78 -8.10
N ASP A 77 14.54 9.25 -7.37
CA ASP A 77 15.51 8.41 -6.63
C ASP A 77 14.86 7.58 -5.49
N ARG A 78 13.53 7.56 -5.41
CA ARG A 78 12.76 6.83 -4.41
C ARG A 78 12.73 5.32 -4.74
N PRO A 79 12.96 4.43 -3.75
CA PRO A 79 12.83 3.00 -3.95
C PRO A 79 11.46 2.61 -4.52
N LYS A 80 11.45 1.62 -5.42
CA LYS A 80 10.32 1.22 -6.29
C LYS A 80 8.98 0.97 -5.58
N PHE A 81 8.98 0.77 -4.26
CA PHE A 81 7.79 0.34 -3.52
C PHE A 81 7.40 1.19 -2.30
N GLU A 82 8.11 2.29 -1.97
CA GLU A 82 7.82 3.06 -0.74
C GLU A 82 6.42 3.72 -0.69
N ASN A 83 5.78 3.88 -1.85
CA ASN A 83 4.43 4.40 -1.94
C ASN A 83 3.36 3.31 -1.94
N VAL A 84 3.71 2.04 -2.04
CA VAL A 84 2.75 0.94 -2.12
C VAL A 84 2.52 0.36 -0.73
N ILE A 85 1.26 0.32 -0.31
CA ILE A 85 0.84 -0.23 0.99
C ILE A 85 -0.13 -1.39 0.75
N PRO A 86 0.34 -2.65 0.79
CA PRO A 86 -0.54 -3.81 0.71
C PRO A 86 -1.34 -3.97 2.00
N VAL A 87 -2.63 -4.27 1.86
CA VAL A 87 -3.56 -4.53 2.97
C VAL A 87 -4.18 -5.90 2.77
N LEU A 88 -3.79 -6.86 3.62
CA LEU A 88 -4.35 -8.21 3.61
C LEU A 88 -5.74 -8.18 4.25
N ARG A 89 -6.78 -8.44 3.44
CA ARG A 89 -8.17 -8.40 3.90
C ARG A 89 -8.78 -9.78 4.12
N GLU A 90 -8.34 -10.77 3.36
CA GLU A 90 -8.85 -12.14 3.39
C GLU A 90 -7.75 -13.10 2.90
N GLY A 91 -7.85 -14.39 3.24
CA GLY A 91 -6.89 -15.41 2.82
C GLY A 91 -5.60 -15.38 3.63
N THR A 92 -4.53 -15.93 3.06
CA THR A 92 -3.16 -15.93 3.61
C THR A 92 -2.25 -15.04 2.77
N PRO A 93 -1.08 -14.63 3.28
CA PRO A 93 -0.12 -13.86 2.49
C PRO A 93 0.21 -14.50 1.14
N GLU A 94 0.35 -15.82 1.09
CA GLU A 94 0.70 -16.59 -0.12
C GLU A 94 -0.44 -16.67 -1.13
N THR A 95 -1.68 -16.59 -0.66
CA THR A 95 -2.88 -16.77 -1.49
C THR A 95 -3.56 -15.46 -1.87
N ALA A 96 -3.17 -14.34 -1.24
CA ALA A 96 -3.83 -13.05 -1.42
C ALA A 96 -2.87 -11.90 -1.79
N ILE A 97 -1.57 -12.03 -1.52
CA ILE A 97 -0.58 -10.98 -1.81
C ILE A 97 0.29 -11.43 -2.99
N PRO A 98 0.41 -10.61 -4.05
CA PRO A 98 1.33 -10.88 -5.15
C PRO A 98 2.76 -11.07 -4.65
N GLU A 99 3.47 -12.05 -5.21
CA GLU A 99 4.82 -12.44 -4.79
C GLU A 99 5.79 -11.26 -4.70
N PHE A 100 5.82 -10.42 -5.74
CA PHE A 100 6.69 -9.23 -5.76
C PHE A 100 6.39 -8.23 -4.64
N LEU A 101 5.15 -8.14 -4.14
CA LEU A 101 4.83 -7.31 -2.98
C LEU A 101 5.17 -8.03 -1.68
N ARG A 102 4.80 -9.30 -1.57
CA ARG A 102 5.03 -10.12 -0.37
C ARG A 102 6.50 -10.16 0.03
N ASP A 103 7.41 -10.22 -0.96
CA ASP A 103 8.84 -10.39 -0.72
C ASP A 103 9.59 -9.06 -0.56
N ASN A 104 9.01 -7.93 -1.00
CA ASN A 104 9.70 -6.63 -1.03
C ASN A 104 9.09 -5.55 -0.14
N VAL A 105 7.87 -5.72 0.38
CA VAL A 105 7.22 -4.72 1.24
C VAL A 105 6.48 -5.31 2.43
N VAL A 106 6.36 -4.51 3.49
CA VAL A 106 5.54 -4.84 4.66
C VAL A 106 4.07 -4.59 4.33
N TYR A 107 3.22 -5.57 4.57
CA TYR A 107 1.76 -5.44 4.46
C TYR A 107 1.11 -5.22 5.83
N ILE A 108 -0.11 -4.67 5.82
CA ILE A 108 -0.94 -4.50 7.03
C ILE A 108 -2.06 -5.53 7.01
N ASP A 109 -2.17 -6.32 8.08
CA ASP A 109 -3.18 -7.36 8.21
C ASP A 109 -4.47 -6.82 8.84
N PHE A 110 -5.55 -6.80 8.06
CA PHE A 110 -6.89 -6.35 8.46
C PHE A 110 -7.89 -7.51 8.62
N ARG A 111 -7.42 -8.76 8.70
CA ARG A 111 -8.31 -9.92 8.80
C ARG A 111 -9.01 -10.03 10.16
N ASP A 112 -8.36 -9.62 11.25
CA ASP A 112 -8.96 -9.64 12.59
C ASP A 112 -9.81 -8.36 12.83
N PRO A 113 -11.14 -8.48 12.95
CA PRO A 113 -11.99 -7.33 13.22
C PRO A 113 -11.74 -6.70 14.60
N ASN A 114 -11.20 -7.44 15.57
CA ASN A 114 -10.89 -6.91 16.91
C ASN A 114 -9.67 -5.99 16.90
N GLU A 115 -8.75 -6.16 15.93
CA GLU A 115 -7.59 -5.28 15.75
C GLU A 115 -7.88 -4.08 14.84
N TYR A 116 -9.11 -3.93 14.33
CA TYR A 116 -9.44 -2.96 13.28
C TYR A 116 -8.93 -1.52 13.53
N GLU A 117 -9.25 -0.94 14.70
CA GLU A 117 -8.85 0.43 15.03
C GLU A 117 -7.33 0.60 15.10
N LYS A 118 -6.64 -0.42 15.62
CA LYS A 118 -5.17 -0.45 15.67
C LYS A 118 -4.59 -0.49 14.26
N LYS A 119 -5.10 -1.37 13.39
CA LYS A 119 -4.63 -1.48 12.00
C LYS A 119 -4.97 -0.24 11.17
N LEU A 120 -6.10 0.41 11.43
CA LEU A 120 -6.44 1.69 10.82
C LEU A 120 -5.45 2.80 11.22
N LYS A 121 -5.01 2.81 12.47
CA LYS A 121 -3.93 3.71 12.93
C LYS A 121 -2.61 3.37 12.26
N ASP A 122 -2.25 2.10 12.18
CA ASP A 122 -1.03 1.64 11.50
C ASP A 122 -1.03 2.07 10.02
N LEU A 123 -2.17 1.89 9.33
CA LEU A 123 -2.36 2.33 7.94
C LEU A 123 -2.23 3.85 7.80
N THR A 124 -2.88 4.61 8.68
CA THR A 124 -2.80 6.08 8.68
C THR A 124 -1.36 6.55 8.86
N ASN A 125 -0.62 5.96 9.79
CA ASN A 125 0.79 6.27 10.03
C ASN A 125 1.67 5.94 8.82
N SER A 126 1.45 4.79 8.17
CA SER A 126 2.14 4.41 6.93
C SER A 126 1.86 5.39 5.79
N ILE A 127 0.65 5.94 5.69
CA ILE A 127 0.30 6.95 4.68
C ILE A 127 1.11 8.23 4.92
N TRP A 128 1.25 8.65 6.19
CA TRP A 128 1.98 9.87 6.58
C TRP A 128 3.50 9.69 6.73
N ASN A 129 4.06 8.52 6.41
CA ASN A 129 5.47 8.18 6.65
C ASN A 129 5.91 8.38 8.12
N GLN A 130 5.00 8.19 9.07
CA GLN A 130 5.31 8.32 10.49
C GLN A 130 5.53 6.94 11.11
N PRO A 131 6.78 6.56 11.46
CA PRO A 131 7.01 5.30 12.14
C PRO A 131 6.27 5.31 13.49
N LEU A 132 5.48 4.26 13.76
CA LEU A 132 4.78 4.06 15.04
C LEU A 132 5.73 4.12 16.25
N ARG A 133 6.99 3.77 16.03
CA ARG A 133 8.08 3.84 17.00
C ARG A 133 9.28 4.45 16.29
N PRO A 134 9.52 5.77 16.43
CA PRO A 134 10.75 6.35 15.92
C PRO A 134 11.96 5.70 16.61
N PRO A 135 13.11 5.58 15.93
CA PRO A 135 14.32 5.09 16.58
C PRO A 135 14.65 5.97 17.78
N PRO A 136 15.20 5.40 18.87
CA PRO A 136 15.68 6.21 19.98
C PRO A 136 16.79 7.16 19.49
N PRO A 137 17.01 8.30 20.17
CA PRO A 137 18.11 9.20 19.85
C PRO A 137 19.45 8.47 19.83
N LEU A 138 20.34 8.85 18.91
CA LEU A 138 21.68 8.30 18.84
C LEU A 138 22.45 8.64 20.13
N GLY A 139 23.04 7.62 20.74
CA GLY A 139 23.90 7.79 21.92
C GLY A 139 25.23 8.49 21.59
N PRO A 140 25.99 8.92 22.61
CA PRO A 140 27.33 9.47 22.40
C PRO A 140 28.29 8.42 21.81
N LYS A 141 29.41 8.88 21.23
CA LYS A 141 30.49 8.00 20.78
C LYS A 141 30.93 7.08 21.92
N PRO A 142 31.04 5.75 21.72
CA PRO A 142 31.45 4.84 22.78
C PRO A 142 32.87 5.12 23.28
N GLU A 143 33.07 5.09 24.60
CA GLU A 143 34.34 5.41 25.27
C GLU A 143 35.49 4.46 24.90
N PHE A 144 35.18 3.24 24.49
CA PHE A 144 36.17 2.22 24.09
C PHE A 144 36.74 2.43 22.68
N ILE A 145 36.23 3.40 21.90
CA ILE A 145 36.79 3.76 20.60
C ILE A 145 37.79 4.90 20.80
N GLN A 146 39.01 4.54 21.23
CA GLN A 146 40.16 5.45 21.21
C GLN A 146 40.71 5.56 19.78
N ILE A 147 41.08 6.78 19.39
CA ILE A 147 41.64 7.13 18.06
C ILE A 147 43.08 6.67 17.99
#